data_AF-A0A388Q5R1-F1
#
_entry.id   AF-A0A388Q5R1-F1
#
_cell.length_a   1.000
_cell.length_b   1.000
_cell.length_c   1.000
_cell.angle_alpha   90.00
_cell.angle_beta   90.00
_cell.angle_gamma   90.00
#
_symmetry.space_group_name_H-M   'P 1'
#
loop_
_entity.id
_entity.type
_entity.pdbx_description
1 polymer ?
#
loop_
_entity_poly.entity_id
_entity_poly.type
_entity_poly.pdbx_seq_one_letter_code
_entity_poly.pdbx_strand_id
1 'polypeptide(L)'
;MTGKSNYTDFDKLVQDDILANPDLVANKYALASAAFYFQKNKLWAICDKGSTNAVVESVTRAVNGPKKLGLKERQELFTEFYSLLS
;
A
#
# COMPACT_ATOMS: atom_id res chain seq x y z
N MET A 1 -5.79 1.97 -3.55
CA MET A 1 -5.20 1.56 -4.84
C MET A 1 -5.82 2.37 -5.98
N THR A 2 -5.11 2.64 -7.06
CA THR A 2 -5.62 3.44 -8.21
C THR A 2 -5.38 2.71 -9.53
N GLY A 3 -6.16 3.05 -10.55
CA GLY A 3 -6.03 2.50 -11.91
C GLY A 3 -6.90 1.27 -12.16
N LYS A 4 -7.61 1.26 -13.30
CA LYS A 4 -8.58 0.22 -13.66
C LYS A 4 -7.99 -1.19 -13.68
N SER A 5 -6.74 -1.34 -14.13
CA SER A 5 -6.04 -2.64 -14.13
C SER A 5 -5.84 -3.19 -12.72
N ASN A 6 -5.56 -2.34 -11.73
CA ASN A 6 -5.43 -2.77 -10.34
C ASN A 6 -6.77 -3.24 -9.79
N TYR A 7 -7.85 -2.51 -10.06
CA TYR A 7 -9.21 -2.93 -9.67
C TYR A 7 -9.60 -4.25 -10.34
N THR A 8 -9.31 -4.42 -11.63
CA THR A 8 -9.58 -5.66 -12.39
C THR A 8 -8.82 -6.86 -11.85
N ASP A 9 -7.58 -6.67 -11.42
CA ASP A 9 -6.80 -7.77 -10.87
C ASP A 9 -7.18 -8.11 -9.43
N PHE A 10 -7.63 -7.12 -8.65
CA PHE A 10 -8.13 -7.35 -7.29
C PHE A 10 -9.51 -8.01 -7.29
N ASP A 11 -10.38 -7.64 -8.23
CA ASP A 11 -11.72 -8.21 -8.43
C ASP A 11 -11.68 -9.75 -8.51
N LYS A 12 -10.66 -10.30 -9.18
CA LYS A 12 -10.44 -11.76 -9.30
C LYS A 12 -10.17 -12.49 -7.99
N LEU A 13 -9.87 -11.76 -6.91
CA LEU A 13 -9.46 -12.32 -5.61
C LEU A 13 -10.57 -12.25 -4.56
N VAL A 14 -11.70 -11.62 -4.87
CA VAL A 14 -12.81 -11.40 -3.94
C VAL A 14 -14.12 -11.89 -4.55
N GLN A 15 -15.15 -12.04 -3.71
CA GLN A 15 -16.46 -12.53 -4.16
C GLN A 15 -17.35 -11.42 -4.75
N ASP A 16 -17.16 -10.17 -4.31
CA ASP A 16 -17.96 -9.03 -4.77
C ASP A 16 -17.43 -8.48 -6.10
N ASP A 17 -18.32 -7.93 -6.94
CA ASP A 17 -17.95 -7.23 -8.16
C ASP A 17 -17.39 -5.83 -7.85
N ILE A 18 -16.06 -5.76 -7.79
CA ILE A 18 -15.28 -4.55 -7.52
C ILE A 18 -15.30 -3.59 -8.72
N LEU A 19 -15.49 -4.10 -9.93
CA LEU A 19 -15.54 -3.25 -11.13
C LEU A 19 -16.85 -2.46 -11.21
N ALA A 20 -17.96 -3.06 -10.80
CA ALA A 20 -19.24 -2.37 -10.66
C ALA A 20 -19.33 -1.53 -9.37
N ASN A 21 -18.67 -1.96 -8.28
CA ASN A 21 -18.76 -1.33 -6.96
C ASN A 21 -17.38 -0.97 -6.40
N PRO A 22 -16.66 -0.01 -7.02
CA PRO A 22 -15.27 0.29 -6.66
C PRO A 22 -15.09 0.90 -5.25
N ASP A 23 -16.16 1.42 -4.65
CA ASP A 23 -16.18 1.94 -3.28
C ASP A 23 -16.01 0.83 -2.23
N LEU A 24 -16.34 -0.42 -2.55
CA LEU A 24 -16.11 -1.58 -1.67
C LEU A 24 -14.63 -1.76 -1.32
N VAL A 25 -13.72 -1.31 -2.20
CA VAL A 25 -12.28 -1.31 -1.90
C VAL A 25 -11.95 -0.45 -0.67
N ALA A 26 -12.61 0.70 -0.51
CA ALA A 26 -12.39 1.58 0.63
C ALA A 26 -13.21 1.15 1.85
N ASN A 27 -14.43 0.65 1.65
CA ASN A 27 -15.39 0.43 2.74
C ASN A 27 -15.32 -0.98 3.34
N LYS A 28 -15.06 -2.00 2.52
CA LYS A 28 -15.07 -3.42 2.93
C LYS A 28 -13.70 -4.08 2.83
N TYR A 29 -12.93 -3.72 1.81
CA TYR A 29 -11.69 -4.41 1.45
C TYR A 29 -10.42 -3.55 1.64
N ALA A 30 -10.45 -2.55 2.52
CA ALA A 30 -9.34 -1.60 2.69
C ALA A 30 -8.00 -2.31 2.98
N LEU A 31 -7.99 -3.22 3.96
CA LEU A 31 -6.78 -3.97 4.33
C LEU A 31 -6.39 -5.00 3.25
N ALA A 32 -7.35 -5.76 2.74
CA ALA A 32 -7.10 -6.80 1.73
C ALA A 32 -6.54 -6.20 0.43
N SER A 33 -7.09 -5.07 -0.01
CA SER A 33 -6.63 -4.37 -1.21
C SER A 33 -5.25 -3.73 -1.04
N ALA A 34 -4.92 -3.24 0.17
CA ALA A 34 -3.58 -2.79 0.50
C ALA A 34 -2.57 -3.94 0.45
N ALA A 35 -2.89 -5.08 1.09
CA ALA A 35 -2.04 -6.27 1.07
C ALA A 35 -1.83 -6.81 -0.36
N PHE A 36 -2.89 -6.87 -1.16
CA PHE A 36 -2.82 -7.20 -2.58
C PHE A 36 -1.86 -6.28 -3.34
N TYR A 37 -1.98 -4.96 -3.15
CA TYR A 37 -1.12 -3.99 -3.83
C TYR A 37 0.35 -4.18 -3.43
N PHE A 38 0.62 -4.42 -2.15
CA PHE A 38 1.97 -4.69 -1.66
C PHE A 38 2.56 -5.96 -2.28
N GLN A 39 1.77 -7.03 -2.35
CA GLN A 39 2.19 -8.29 -2.96
C GLN A 39 2.46 -8.14 -4.45
N LYS A 40 1.48 -7.62 -5.20
CA LYS A 40 1.55 -7.47 -6.67
C LYS A 40 2.74 -6.61 -7.10
N ASN A 41 3.04 -5.56 -6.35
CA ASN A 41 4.13 -4.62 -6.65
C ASN A 41 5.44 -4.95 -5.93
N LYS A 42 5.54 -6.12 -5.28
CA LYS A 42 6.75 -6.62 -4.60
C LYS A 42 7.30 -5.63 -3.54
N LEU A 43 6.39 -4.94 -2.84
CA LEU A 43 6.77 -3.95 -1.83
C LEU A 43 7.35 -4.60 -0.56
N TRP A 44 6.96 -5.83 -0.24
CA TRP A 44 7.50 -6.57 0.90
C TRP A 44 9.02 -6.71 0.84
N ALA A 45 9.58 -6.99 -0.35
CA ALA A 45 11.02 -7.05 -0.56
C ALA A 45 11.75 -5.71 -0.33
N ILE A 46 11.02 -4.58 -0.34
CA ILE A 46 11.56 -3.28 0.07
C ILE A 46 11.48 -3.17 1.60
N CYS A 47 10.35 -3.55 2.21
CA CYS A 47 10.17 -3.56 3.67
C CYS A 47 11.21 -4.45 4.38
N ASP A 48 11.55 -5.60 3.80
CA ASP A 48 12.53 -6.55 4.35
C ASP A 48 13.96 -5.97 4.48
N LYS A 49 14.22 -4.80 3.89
CA LYS A 49 15.50 -4.10 3.99
C LYS A 49 15.66 -3.33 5.31
N GLY A 50 14.66 -3.36 6.17
CA GLY A 50 14.73 -2.82 7.54
C GLY A 50 13.91 -1.55 7.75
N SER A 51 14.13 -0.91 8.90
CA SER A 51 13.30 0.16 9.46
C SER A 51 13.88 1.57 9.32
N THR A 52 14.71 1.81 8.28
CA THR A 52 15.35 3.12 8.09
C THR A 52 14.49 4.10 7.28
N ASN A 53 14.72 5.40 7.45
CA ASN A 53 14.07 6.45 6.65
C ASN A 53 14.25 6.25 5.13
N ALA A 54 15.37 5.69 4.71
CA ALA A 54 15.64 5.37 3.30
C ALA A 54 14.75 4.22 2.77
N VAL A 55 14.41 3.26 3.64
CA VAL A 55 13.46 2.20 3.29
C VAL A 55 12.04 2.77 3.20
N VAL A 56 11.61 3.59 4.18
CA VAL A 56 10.30 4.28 4.14
C VAL A 56 10.16 5.13 2.88
N GLU A 57 11.21 5.83 2.48
CA GLU A 57 11.24 6.60 1.23
C GLU A 57 11.10 5.70 0.00
N SER A 58 11.78 4.56 -0.02
CA SER A 58 11.71 3.60 -1.12
C SER A 58 10.30 3.02 -1.27
N VAL A 59 9.64 2.67 -0.15
CA VAL A 59 8.22 2.25 -0.14
C VAL A 59 7.32 3.38 -0.61
N THR A 60 7.52 4.60 -0.10
CA THR A 60 6.73 5.80 -0.49
C THR A 60 6.80 6.05 -1.99
N ARG A 61 7.99 5.95 -2.58
CA ARG A 61 8.18 6.11 -4.03
C ARG A 61 7.49 5.01 -4.81
N ALA A 62 7.53 3.77 -4.32
CA ALA A 62 6.92 2.64 -5.02
C ALA A 62 5.38 2.69 -4.96
N VAL A 63 4.79 3.24 -3.89
CA VAL A 63 3.33 3.41 -3.74
C VAL A 63 2.80 4.63 -4.49
N ASN A 64 3.48 5.79 -4.39
CA ASN A 64 2.96 7.08 -4.88
C ASN A 64 3.73 7.66 -6.07
N GLY A 65 4.71 6.94 -6.60
CA GLY A 65 5.57 7.40 -7.68
C GLY A 65 6.64 8.41 -7.24
N PRO A 66 7.34 9.04 -8.21
CA PRO A 66 8.58 9.77 -7.95
C PRO A 66 8.42 11.05 -7.13
N LYS A 67 7.20 11.61 -7.02
CA LYS A 67 6.94 12.86 -6.31
C LYS A 67 7.05 12.77 -4.78
N LYS A 68 7.05 11.55 -4.22
CA LYS A 68 7.21 11.29 -2.77
C LYS A 68 6.32 12.18 -1.87
N LEU A 69 5.09 12.45 -2.31
CA LEU A 69 4.17 13.31 -1.57
C LEU A 69 3.87 12.73 -0.18
N GLY A 70 3.97 13.58 0.85
CA GLY A 70 3.79 13.19 2.25
C GLY A 70 4.94 12.39 2.85
N LEU A 71 6.15 12.39 2.28
CA LEU A 71 7.28 11.59 2.80
C LEU A 71 7.58 11.88 4.28
N LYS A 72 7.60 13.15 4.69
CA LYS A 72 7.90 13.55 6.07
C LYS A 72 6.90 12.92 7.05
N GLU A 73 5.60 13.12 6.81
CA GLU A 73 4.53 12.53 7.63
C GLU A 73 4.61 11.00 7.67
N ARG A 74 4.92 10.34 6.54
CA ARG A 74 5.09 8.88 6.48
C ARG A 74 6.26 8.38 7.34
N GLN A 75 7.36 9.13 7.39
CA GLN A 75 8.52 8.81 8.23
C GLN A 75 8.21 9.03 9.72
N GLU A 76 7.48 10.09 10.06
CA GLU A 76 7.00 10.36 11.42
C GLU A 76 6.07 9.24 11.92
N LEU A 77 5.04 8.91 11.14
CA LEU A 77 4.11 7.82 11.47
C LEU A 77 4.80 6.46 11.54
N PHE A 78 5.75 6.18 10.63
CA PHE A 78 6.52 4.94 10.70
C PHE A 78 7.31 4.86 12.01
N THR A 79 8.00 5.94 12.39
CA THR A 79 8.79 5.98 13.62
C THR A 79 7.90 5.76 14.85
N GLU A 80 6.75 6.43 14.90
CA GLU A 80 5.76 6.26 15.97
C GLU A 80 5.29 4.81 16.07
N PHE A 81 4.71 4.25 15.01
CA PHE A 81 4.15 2.90 15.05
C PHE A 81 5.21 1.81 15.21
N TYR A 82 6.39 1.98 14.62
CA TYR A 82 7.48 1.04 14.81
C TYR A 82 7.91 0.97 16.28
N SER A 83 8.04 2.11 16.95
CA SER A 83 8.40 2.17 18.38
C SER A 83 7.39 1.49 19.32
N LEU A 84 6.13 1.34 18.89
CA LEU A 84 5.09 0.65 19.66
C LEU A 84 5.11 -0.87 19.46
N LEU A 85 5.79 -1.36 18.42
CA LEU A 85 5.76 -2.75 17.97
C LEU A 85 7.14 -3.45 18.06
N SER A 86 8.20 -2.71 18.35
CA SER A 86 9.60 -3.19 18.45
C SER A 86 10.14 -3.06 19.87
#